data_AF-A0A832QBM0-F1
#
_entry.id   AF-A0A832QBM0-F1
#
_cell.length_a   1.000
_cell.length_b   1.000
_cell.length_c   1.000
_cell.angle_alpha   90.00
_cell.angle_beta   90.00
_cell.angle_gamma   90.00
#
_symmetry.space_group_name_H-M   'P 1'
#
loop_
_entity.id
_entity.type
_entity.pdbx_description
1 polymer ?
#
loop_
_entity_poly.entity_id
_entity_poly.type
_entity_poly.pdbx_seq_one_letter_code
_entity_poly.pdbx_strand_id
1 'polypeptide(L)'
;DNEKDPYSARRGFWYAHFGWMIRDYPVTRTELSNVKDLEKDPILIWQRKHYLVLLLLMNLGLPVLLGWLHGDIWGSLLLGGFLRLVLSQHFTYLINSAAHFWGKQTYDPQQTARDNWFVALLTFGEGYHNYHHTFAWDYRNGVKWYHYDPTKWLIKGCSWLKLAHGLRSCSRYRIELTRVMAQYSVTRSQCEQSTEQESFQETLEHEYHRTLQSLHDWYEAQQLWYQARKSALSAELHHDMDLLRVRYMELKQQLEEQRHKWRLLVQRLQLQSI
;
A
#
# COMPACT_ATOMS: atom_id res chain seq x y z
N ASP A 1 -0.60 -13.78 -7.95
CA ASP A 1 0.52 -14.36 -8.76
C ASP A 1 0.69 -15.89 -8.71
N ASN A 2 -0.35 -16.66 -8.37
CA ASN A 2 -0.33 -18.12 -8.52
C ASN A 2 -1.51 -18.58 -9.39
N GLU A 3 -1.54 -19.86 -9.79
CA GLU A 3 -2.65 -20.40 -10.61
C GLU A 3 -4.00 -20.40 -9.90
N LYS A 4 -4.00 -20.17 -8.58
CA LYS A 4 -5.19 -20.08 -7.72
C LYS A 4 -5.75 -18.66 -7.63
N ASP A 5 -5.07 -17.68 -8.22
CA ASP A 5 -5.48 -16.28 -8.25
C ASP A 5 -6.53 -16.07 -9.37
N PRO A 6 -7.79 -15.75 -9.03
CA PRO A 6 -8.89 -15.70 -10.00
C PRO A 6 -8.67 -14.67 -11.11
N TYR A 7 -8.01 -13.55 -10.79
CA TYR A 7 -7.74 -12.43 -11.69
C TYR A 7 -6.23 -12.24 -11.92
N SER A 8 -5.46 -13.34 -11.90
CA SER A 8 -4.01 -13.34 -12.08
C SER A 8 -3.53 -12.44 -13.23
N ALA A 9 -2.75 -11.42 -12.88
CA ALA A 9 -2.14 -10.49 -13.83
C ALA A 9 -1.24 -11.20 -14.86
N ARG A 10 -0.69 -12.37 -14.52
CA ARG A 10 0.14 -13.18 -15.44
C ARG A 10 -0.62 -13.70 -16.67
N ARG A 11 -1.96 -13.75 -16.62
CA ARG A 11 -2.81 -14.13 -17.76
C ARG A 11 -3.08 -12.96 -18.73
N GLY A 12 -2.50 -11.79 -18.47
CA GLY A 12 -2.59 -10.62 -19.33
C GLY A 12 -3.56 -9.55 -18.81
N PHE A 13 -3.36 -8.32 -19.28
CA PHE A 13 -4.08 -7.14 -18.81
C PHE A 13 -5.61 -7.28 -18.91
N TRP A 14 -6.12 -7.70 -20.06
CA TRP A 14 -7.57 -7.81 -20.29
C TRP A 14 -8.22 -8.93 -19.49
N TYR A 15 -7.50 -10.03 -19.26
CA TYR A 15 -7.97 -11.10 -18.38
C TYR A 15 -8.14 -10.57 -16.95
N ALA A 16 -7.12 -9.90 -16.41
CA ALA A 16 -7.15 -9.34 -15.06
C ALA A 16 -8.15 -8.19 -14.91
N HIS A 17 -8.39 -7.41 -15.98
CA HIS A 17 -9.35 -6.30 -15.96
C HIS A 17 -10.79 -6.82 -15.85
N PHE A 18 -11.30 -7.57 -16.83
CA PHE A 18 -12.68 -8.09 -16.78
C PHE A 18 -12.84 -9.51 -17.34
N GLY A 19 -11.82 -10.06 -18.02
CA GLY A 19 -11.92 -11.37 -18.65
C GLY A 19 -12.21 -12.51 -17.68
N TRP A 20 -11.72 -12.42 -16.43
CA TRP A 20 -11.98 -13.39 -15.37
C TRP A 20 -13.47 -13.54 -15.01
N MET A 21 -14.32 -12.55 -15.34
CA MET A 21 -15.76 -12.58 -15.06
C MET A 21 -16.60 -13.08 -16.24
N ILE A 22 -16.04 -13.18 -17.45
CA ILE A 22 -16.80 -13.49 -18.66
C ILE A 22 -17.14 -14.99 -18.75
N ARG A 23 -16.33 -15.84 -18.12
CA ARG A 23 -16.49 -17.31 -18.16
C ARG A 23 -16.49 -17.88 -16.74
N ASP A 24 -17.11 -19.04 -16.58
CA ASP A 24 -16.96 -19.83 -15.36
C ASP A 24 -15.56 -20.46 -15.34
N TYR A 25 -14.74 -20.05 -14.37
CA TYR A 25 -13.43 -20.61 -14.12
C TYR A 25 -13.48 -21.35 -12.78
N PRO A 26 -12.90 -22.56 -12.67
CA PRO A 26 -12.92 -23.30 -11.40
C PRO A 26 -12.37 -22.48 -10.21
N VAL A 27 -11.37 -21.63 -10.47
CA VAL A 27 -10.71 -20.77 -9.48
C VAL A 27 -11.55 -19.58 -9.01
N THR A 28 -12.63 -19.23 -9.72
CA THR A 28 -13.55 -18.15 -9.31
C THR A 28 -14.72 -18.68 -8.48
N ARG A 29 -14.82 -20.00 -8.29
CA ARG A 29 -15.86 -20.62 -7.47
C ARG A 29 -15.61 -20.34 -5.99
N THR A 30 -16.71 -20.09 -5.27
CA THR A 30 -16.67 -19.64 -3.88
C THR A 30 -16.11 -20.73 -2.95
N GLU A 31 -14.93 -20.46 -2.38
CA GLU A 31 -14.28 -21.25 -1.33
C GLU A 31 -14.29 -20.42 -0.03
N LEU A 32 -15.12 -20.80 0.95
CA LEU A 32 -15.24 -20.07 2.22
C LEU A 32 -14.39 -20.66 3.36
N SER A 33 -13.58 -21.66 3.05
CA SER A 33 -12.83 -22.44 4.04
C SER A 33 -11.88 -21.59 4.90
N ASN A 34 -11.45 -20.43 4.39
CA ASN A 34 -10.49 -19.52 5.02
C ASN A 34 -11.11 -18.24 5.64
N VAL A 35 -12.44 -18.09 5.67
CA VAL A 35 -13.12 -16.85 6.12
C VAL A 35 -14.14 -17.08 7.25
N LYS A 36 -13.86 -18.04 8.14
CA LYS A 36 -14.74 -18.42 9.26
C LYS A 36 -15.06 -17.27 10.22
N ASP A 37 -14.21 -16.26 10.30
CA ASP A 37 -14.44 -15.03 11.05
C ASP A 37 -15.53 -14.18 10.41
N LEU A 38 -15.49 -14.01 9.08
CA LEU A 38 -16.52 -13.29 8.32
C LEU A 38 -17.87 -14.01 8.36
N GLU A 39 -17.87 -15.35 8.37
CA GLU A 39 -19.07 -16.16 8.50
C GLU A 39 -19.76 -16.04 9.87
N LYS A 40 -19.09 -15.49 10.87
CA LYS A 40 -19.65 -15.24 12.21
C LYS A 40 -20.13 -13.80 12.39
N ASP A 41 -19.81 -12.89 11.46
CA ASP A 41 -20.25 -11.51 11.54
C ASP A 41 -21.73 -11.38 11.16
N PRO A 42 -22.62 -11.00 12.09
CA PRO A 42 -24.05 -10.94 11.83
C PRO A 42 -24.41 -9.90 10.76
N ILE A 43 -23.62 -8.82 10.61
CA ILE A 43 -23.86 -7.79 9.60
C ILE A 43 -23.57 -8.36 8.21
N LEU A 44 -22.48 -9.09 8.05
CA LEU A 44 -22.11 -9.70 6.77
C LEU A 44 -23.10 -10.81 6.38
N ILE A 45 -23.54 -11.63 7.33
CA ILE A 45 -24.57 -12.66 7.09
C ILE A 45 -25.89 -12.01 6.66
N TRP A 46 -26.31 -10.94 7.36
CA TRP A 46 -27.51 -10.18 7.00
C TRP A 46 -27.40 -9.59 5.59
N GLN A 47 -26.28 -8.95 5.27
CA GLN A 47 -26.03 -8.38 3.95
C GLN A 47 -26.08 -9.47 2.87
N ARG A 48 -25.45 -10.62 3.10
CA ARG A 48 -25.45 -11.76 2.17
C ARG A 48 -26.87 -12.31 1.94
N LYS A 49 -27.67 -12.44 3.01
CA LYS A 49 -29.06 -12.92 2.94
C LYS A 49 -29.95 -11.97 2.14
N HIS A 50 -29.72 -10.67 2.25
CA HIS A 50 -30.55 -9.62 1.62
C HIS A 50 -29.90 -8.99 0.38
N TYR A 51 -28.83 -9.59 -0.15
CA TYR A 51 -27.98 -9.00 -1.18
C TYR A 51 -28.75 -8.49 -2.40
N LEU A 52 -29.65 -9.32 -2.96
CA LEU A 52 -30.40 -8.93 -4.16
C LEU A 52 -31.31 -7.72 -3.91
N VAL A 53 -31.97 -7.68 -2.74
CA VAL A 53 -32.85 -6.56 -2.36
C VAL A 53 -32.03 -5.28 -2.17
N LEU A 54 -30.91 -5.37 -1.44
CA LEU A 54 -30.01 -4.23 -1.24
C LEU A 54 -29.43 -3.72 -2.56
N LEU A 55 -29.04 -4.63 -3.46
CA LEU A 55 -28.52 -4.29 -4.77
C LEU A 55 -29.54 -3.52 -5.61
N LEU A 56 -30.79 -3.99 -5.69
CA LEU A 56 -31.84 -3.30 -6.44
C LEU A 56 -32.21 -1.96 -5.82
N LEU A 57 -32.31 -1.91 -4.48
CA LEU A 57 -32.63 -0.68 -3.76
C LEU A 57 -31.55 0.38 -3.95
N MET A 58 -30.27 0.02 -3.84
CA MET A 58 -29.18 1.00 -3.94
C MET A 58 -28.88 1.41 -5.39
N ASN A 59 -29.09 0.53 -6.37
CA ASN A 59 -28.74 0.81 -7.77
C ASN A 59 -29.91 1.27 -8.65
N LEU A 60 -31.15 0.99 -8.28
CA LEU A 60 -32.35 1.46 -8.99
C LEU A 60 -33.21 2.34 -8.08
N GLY A 61 -33.52 1.88 -6.87
CA GLY A 61 -34.39 2.61 -5.93
C GLY A 61 -33.87 4.00 -5.58
N LEU A 62 -32.60 4.08 -5.14
CA LEU A 62 -31.97 5.34 -4.74
C LEU A 62 -31.85 6.33 -5.92
N PRO A 63 -31.35 5.96 -7.11
CA PRO A 63 -31.37 6.86 -8.26
C PRO A 63 -32.77 7.32 -8.67
N VAL A 64 -33.78 6.44 -8.67
CA VAL A 64 -35.18 6.83 -8.95
C VAL A 64 -35.69 7.82 -7.92
N LEU A 65 -35.43 7.60 -6.63
CA LEU A 65 -35.84 8.50 -5.55
C LEU A 65 -35.17 9.88 -5.71
N LEU A 66 -33.85 9.91 -5.93
CA LEU A 66 -33.13 11.16 -6.17
C LEU A 66 -33.70 11.87 -7.41
N GLY A 67 -33.95 11.10 -8.47
CA GLY A 67 -34.59 11.48 -9.72
C GLY A 67 -35.95 12.15 -9.53
N TRP A 68 -36.76 11.56 -8.68
CA TRP A 68 -38.07 12.08 -8.32
C TRP A 68 -37.97 13.38 -7.51
N LEU A 69 -37.00 13.49 -6.59
CA LEU A 69 -36.81 14.67 -5.74
C LEU A 69 -36.38 15.92 -6.52
N HIS A 70 -35.51 15.78 -7.53
CA HIS A 70 -35.06 16.91 -8.37
C HIS A 70 -35.77 17.04 -9.72
N GLY A 71 -36.72 16.14 -10.03
CA GLY A 71 -37.58 16.21 -11.21
C GLY A 71 -37.04 15.56 -12.50
N ASP A 72 -35.89 14.89 -12.47
CA ASP A 72 -35.30 14.19 -13.62
C ASP A 72 -34.92 12.74 -13.30
N ILE A 73 -35.91 11.86 -13.35
CA ILE A 73 -35.73 10.42 -13.08
C ILE A 73 -34.77 9.77 -14.06
N TRP A 74 -34.85 10.11 -15.35
CA TRP A 74 -34.03 9.50 -16.39
C TRP A 74 -32.57 9.94 -16.28
N GLY A 75 -32.30 11.22 -16.07
CA GLY A 75 -30.94 11.72 -15.83
C GLY A 75 -30.31 11.08 -14.60
N SER A 76 -31.05 10.98 -13.49
CA SER A 76 -30.55 10.33 -12.27
C SER A 76 -30.27 8.84 -12.46
N LEU A 77 -31.18 8.10 -13.14
CA LEU A 77 -30.98 6.68 -13.45
C LEU A 77 -29.77 6.44 -14.36
N LEU A 78 -29.65 7.21 -15.45
CA LEU A 78 -28.58 7.04 -16.42
C LEU A 78 -27.21 7.43 -15.84
N LEU A 79 -27.12 8.54 -15.13
CA LEU A 79 -25.85 9.06 -14.60
C LEU A 79 -25.52 8.48 -13.22
N GLY A 80 -26.41 8.62 -12.25
CA GLY A 80 -26.22 8.17 -10.86
C GLY A 80 -26.44 6.66 -10.65
N GLY A 81 -27.22 6.03 -11.51
CA GLY A 81 -27.40 4.57 -11.55
C GLY A 81 -26.34 3.90 -12.44
N PHE A 82 -26.60 3.85 -13.75
CA PHE A 82 -25.86 3.01 -14.69
C PHE A 82 -24.42 3.48 -14.96
N LEU A 83 -24.21 4.76 -15.31
CA LEU A 83 -22.87 5.26 -15.62
C LEU A 83 -21.96 5.16 -14.39
N ARG A 84 -22.45 5.55 -13.21
CA ARG A 84 -21.73 5.37 -11.94
C ARG A 84 -21.32 3.91 -11.73
N LEU A 85 -22.20 2.95 -11.98
CA LEU A 85 -21.89 1.52 -11.86
C LEU A 85 -20.77 1.09 -12.81
N VAL A 86 -20.87 1.46 -14.09
CA VAL A 86 -19.85 1.14 -15.09
C VAL A 86 -18.49 1.71 -14.69
N LEU A 87 -18.44 2.99 -14.31
CA LEU A 87 -17.20 3.64 -13.89
C LEU A 87 -16.63 3.03 -12.62
N SER A 88 -17.46 2.82 -11.60
CA SER A 88 -17.05 2.19 -10.34
C SER A 88 -16.47 0.79 -10.56
N GLN A 89 -17.08 0.03 -11.48
CA GLN A 89 -16.61 -1.31 -11.79
C GLN A 89 -15.27 -1.28 -12.52
N HIS A 90 -15.13 -0.43 -13.55
CA HIS A 90 -13.85 -0.28 -14.26
C HIS A 90 -12.74 0.25 -13.38
N PHE A 91 -13.02 1.18 -12.46
CA PHE A 91 -12.03 1.63 -11.49
C PHE A 91 -11.60 0.50 -10.54
N THR A 92 -12.54 -0.32 -10.08
CA THR A 92 -12.19 -1.51 -9.28
C THR A 92 -11.31 -2.47 -10.09
N TYR A 93 -11.64 -2.71 -11.35
CA TYR A 93 -10.86 -3.57 -12.25
C TYR A 93 -9.46 -3.03 -12.57
N LEU A 94 -9.25 -1.71 -12.51
CA LEU A 94 -7.91 -1.13 -12.68
C LEU A 94 -6.96 -1.53 -11.56
N ILE A 95 -7.47 -1.89 -10.37
CA ILE A 95 -6.65 -2.41 -9.28
C ILE A 95 -6.03 -3.74 -9.72
N ASN A 96 -6.83 -4.65 -10.26
CA ASN A 96 -6.37 -5.96 -10.72
C ASN A 96 -5.50 -5.88 -11.99
N SER A 97 -5.78 -4.91 -12.88
CA SER A 97 -5.04 -4.75 -14.13
C SER A 97 -3.97 -3.67 -14.03
N ALA A 98 -4.31 -2.38 -14.16
CA ALA A 98 -3.33 -1.30 -14.23
C ALA A 98 -2.34 -1.28 -13.05
N ALA A 99 -2.79 -1.57 -11.83
CA ALA A 99 -1.91 -1.63 -10.66
C ALA A 99 -0.95 -2.84 -10.65
N HIS A 100 -1.10 -3.79 -11.56
CA HIS A 100 -0.18 -4.90 -11.78
C HIS A 100 0.64 -4.79 -13.06
N PHE A 101 0.48 -3.74 -13.85
CA PHE A 101 1.21 -3.56 -15.13
C PHE A 101 1.93 -2.22 -15.22
N TRP A 102 1.44 -1.17 -14.56
CA TRP A 102 1.97 0.19 -14.71
C TRP A 102 2.30 0.82 -13.36
N GLY A 103 3.58 1.14 -13.15
CA GLY A 103 4.07 1.79 -11.92
C GLY A 103 5.40 1.22 -11.47
N LYS A 104 5.72 1.38 -10.18
CA LYS A 104 7.01 0.96 -9.58
C LYS A 104 6.82 -0.13 -8.53
N GLN A 105 7.73 -1.10 -8.49
CA GLN A 105 7.79 -2.10 -7.43
C GLN A 105 8.72 -1.62 -6.32
N THR A 106 8.24 -0.68 -5.49
CA THR A 106 9.06 0.06 -4.52
C THR A 106 9.56 -0.80 -3.34
N TYR A 107 8.79 -1.81 -2.94
CA TYR A 107 8.96 -2.58 -1.71
C TYR A 107 9.19 -4.07 -1.95
N ASP A 108 8.59 -4.64 -2.98
CA ASP A 108 8.83 -6.03 -3.37
C ASP A 108 8.90 -6.15 -4.91
N PRO A 109 10.10 -6.32 -5.49
CA PRO A 109 10.30 -6.44 -6.93
C PRO A 109 9.91 -7.81 -7.50
N GLN A 110 9.60 -8.80 -6.66
CA GLN A 110 9.19 -10.14 -7.12
C GLN A 110 7.68 -10.22 -7.42
N GLN A 111 6.89 -9.30 -6.87
CA GLN A 111 5.44 -9.23 -7.05
C GLN A 111 5.06 -8.41 -8.29
N THR A 112 4.04 -8.81 -9.05
CA THR A 112 3.57 -7.99 -10.18
C THR A 112 2.94 -6.65 -9.77
N ALA A 113 2.51 -6.50 -8.51
CA ALA A 113 1.89 -5.30 -7.98
C ALA A 113 2.84 -4.09 -8.05
N ARG A 114 2.30 -2.93 -8.43
CA ARG A 114 3.04 -1.69 -8.71
C ARG A 114 2.36 -0.50 -8.06
N ASP A 115 3.17 0.43 -7.56
CA ASP A 115 2.72 1.72 -7.06
C ASP A 115 2.57 2.72 -8.21
N ASN A 116 1.40 3.33 -8.33
CA ASN A 116 1.09 4.36 -9.32
C ASN A 116 0.09 5.37 -8.77
N TRP A 117 0.50 6.64 -8.71
CA TRP A 117 -0.32 7.72 -8.16
C TRP A 117 -1.55 8.03 -9.03
N PHE A 118 -1.46 7.83 -10.35
CA PHE A 118 -2.58 8.08 -11.26
C PHE A 118 -3.63 6.98 -11.13
N VAL A 119 -3.20 5.72 -11.01
CA VAL A 119 -4.11 4.63 -10.66
C VAL A 119 -4.76 4.90 -9.31
N ALA A 120 -3.98 5.34 -8.31
CA ALA A 120 -4.51 5.66 -6.98
C ALA A 120 -5.58 6.77 -7.01
N LEU A 121 -5.47 7.73 -7.92
CA LEU A 121 -6.51 8.75 -8.11
C LEU A 121 -7.84 8.13 -8.57
N LEU A 122 -7.80 7.24 -9.57
CA LEU A 122 -8.97 6.57 -10.12
C LEU A 122 -9.56 5.53 -9.14
N THR A 123 -8.71 4.91 -8.31
CA THR A 123 -9.09 3.82 -7.40
C THR A 123 -9.20 4.25 -5.94
N PHE A 124 -9.29 5.56 -5.68
CA PHE A 124 -9.44 6.12 -4.32
C PHE A 124 -8.36 5.65 -3.33
N GLY A 125 -7.12 5.50 -3.78
CA GLY A 125 -5.94 5.19 -2.98
C GLY A 125 -5.34 3.81 -3.22
N GLU A 126 -6.09 2.89 -3.82
CA GLU A 126 -5.69 1.48 -4.02
C GLU A 126 -4.55 1.29 -5.05
N GLY A 127 -4.14 2.36 -5.75
CA GLY A 127 -3.05 2.31 -6.73
C GLY A 127 -1.64 2.27 -6.14
N TYR A 128 -1.47 2.42 -4.82
CA TYR A 128 -0.20 2.11 -4.13
C TYR A 128 -0.12 0.60 -3.83
N HIS A 129 -0.22 -0.19 -4.90
CA HIS A 129 -0.54 -1.60 -4.81
C HIS A 129 0.66 -2.46 -4.39
N ASN A 130 1.88 -2.06 -4.74
CA ASN A 130 3.07 -2.78 -4.27
C ASN A 130 3.23 -2.63 -2.75
N TYR A 131 2.94 -1.44 -2.21
CA TYR A 131 2.86 -1.26 -0.75
C TYR A 131 1.78 -2.14 -0.14
N HIS A 132 0.57 -2.11 -0.69
CA HIS A 132 -0.57 -2.87 -0.19
C HIS A 132 -0.28 -4.38 -0.14
N HIS A 133 0.28 -4.97 -1.21
CA HIS A 133 0.64 -6.39 -1.20
C HIS A 133 1.76 -6.70 -0.20
N THR A 134 2.76 -5.83 -0.07
CA THR A 134 3.88 -6.04 0.86
C THR A 134 3.47 -5.91 2.33
N PHE A 135 2.54 -5.00 2.62
CA PHE A 135 2.09 -4.68 3.98
C PHE A 135 0.56 -4.76 4.09
N ALA A 136 -0.04 -5.87 3.64
CA ALA A 136 -1.50 -6.03 3.52
C ALA A 136 -2.30 -5.88 4.83
N TRP A 137 -1.62 -5.87 5.98
CA TRP A 137 -2.21 -5.65 7.29
C TRP A 137 -2.20 -4.17 7.73
N ASP A 138 -1.53 -3.28 7.02
CA ASP A 138 -1.57 -1.83 7.26
C ASP A 138 -2.91 -1.28 6.77
N TYR A 139 -3.57 -0.46 7.57
CA TYR A 139 -4.87 0.13 7.19
C TYR A 139 -4.75 1.14 6.02
N ARG A 140 -3.54 1.53 5.64
CA ARG A 140 -3.24 2.52 4.60
C ARG A 140 -2.76 1.84 3.33
N ASN A 141 -3.20 2.33 2.19
CA ASN A 141 -2.60 1.98 0.90
C ASN A 141 -1.44 2.94 0.58
N GLY A 142 -1.70 4.24 0.74
CA GLY A 142 -0.72 5.31 0.56
C GLY A 142 -0.01 5.64 1.87
N VAL A 143 1.22 5.13 2.06
CA VAL A 143 1.95 5.29 3.32
C VAL A 143 2.46 6.70 3.62
N LYS A 144 2.74 7.51 2.58
CA LYS A 144 3.23 8.88 2.75
C LYS A 144 2.07 9.85 2.98
N TRP A 145 2.35 10.97 3.61
CA TRP A 145 1.31 11.97 3.92
C TRP A 145 0.69 12.56 2.66
N TYR A 146 1.49 12.75 1.60
CA TYR A 146 1.08 13.28 0.30
C TYR A 146 0.59 12.20 -0.68
N HIS A 147 0.64 10.90 -0.31
CA HIS A 147 0.03 9.87 -1.12
C HIS A 147 -1.48 10.02 -1.07
N TYR A 148 -2.10 10.19 -2.25
CA TYR A 148 -3.55 10.32 -2.39
C TYR A 148 -4.22 9.02 -1.97
N ASP A 149 -4.85 9.04 -0.81
CA ASP A 149 -5.48 7.89 -0.20
C ASP A 149 -6.62 8.42 0.70
N PRO A 150 -7.78 8.73 0.09
CA PRO A 150 -8.94 9.24 0.82
C PRO A 150 -9.48 8.24 1.84
N THR A 151 -9.36 6.93 1.60
CA THR A 151 -9.83 5.90 2.54
C THR A 151 -9.00 5.91 3.82
N LYS A 152 -7.67 6.07 3.74
CA LYS A 152 -6.81 6.32 4.92
C LYS A 152 -7.26 7.51 5.74
N TRP A 153 -7.60 8.63 5.10
CA TRP A 153 -8.03 9.84 5.81
C TRP A 153 -9.40 9.65 6.46
N LEU A 154 -10.33 9.00 5.76
CA LEU A 154 -11.65 8.65 6.28
C LEU A 154 -11.53 7.75 7.51
N ILE A 155 -10.80 6.63 7.41
CA ILE A 155 -10.59 5.69 8.52
C ILE A 155 -9.91 6.39 9.70
N LYS A 156 -8.91 7.25 9.44
CA LYS A 156 -8.25 8.01 10.49
C LYS A 156 -9.20 8.98 11.18
N GLY A 157 -10.06 9.68 10.43
CA GLY A 157 -11.11 10.54 10.98
C GLY A 157 -12.11 9.76 11.83
N CYS A 158 -12.56 8.60 11.34
CA CYS A 158 -13.42 7.68 12.11
C CYS A 158 -12.77 7.25 13.44
N SER A 159 -11.45 7.09 13.49
CA SER A 159 -10.76 6.76 14.74
C SER A 159 -10.77 7.89 15.77
N TRP A 160 -10.78 9.15 15.33
CA TRP A 160 -10.93 10.30 16.23
C TRP A 160 -12.34 10.36 16.83
N LEU A 161 -13.34 9.94 16.06
CA LEU A 161 -14.73 9.84 16.50
C LEU A 161 -15.05 8.53 17.25
N LYS A 162 -14.06 7.66 17.49
CA LYS A 162 -14.24 6.33 18.10
C LYS A 162 -15.21 5.42 17.30
N LEU A 163 -15.33 5.64 15.99
CA LEU A 163 -16.03 4.74 15.07
C LEU A 163 -15.12 3.62 14.54
N ALA A 164 -13.80 3.81 14.61
CA ALA A 164 -12.80 2.82 14.24
C ALA A 164 -11.71 2.72 15.32
N HIS A 165 -11.27 1.52 15.64
CA HIS A 165 -10.24 1.25 16.64
C HIS A 165 -9.27 0.18 16.14
N GLY A 166 -8.14 0.02 16.82
CA GLY A 166 -7.18 -1.04 16.49
C GLY A 166 -6.49 -0.87 15.13
N LEU A 167 -6.38 0.37 14.63
CA LEU A 167 -5.73 0.65 13.35
C LEU A 167 -4.27 0.16 13.38
N ARG A 168 -3.96 -0.79 12.51
CA ARG A 168 -2.61 -1.34 12.36
C ARG A 168 -1.84 -0.54 11.33
N SER A 169 -0.63 -0.10 11.66
CA SER A 169 0.24 0.65 10.75
C SER A 169 1.67 0.14 10.80
N CYS A 170 2.30 -0.02 9.64
CA CYS A 170 3.70 -0.39 9.55
C CYS A 170 4.61 0.75 10.03
N SER A 171 5.61 0.39 10.83
CA SER A 171 6.61 1.33 11.35
C SER A 171 7.44 1.89 10.21
N ARG A 172 7.82 3.18 10.30
CA ARG A 172 8.69 3.82 9.30
C ARG A 172 10.01 3.07 9.09
N TYR A 173 10.57 2.50 10.15
CA TYR A 173 11.76 1.66 10.09
C TYR A 173 11.56 0.46 9.14
N ARG A 174 10.55 -0.39 9.39
CA ARG A 174 10.24 -1.55 8.53
C ARG A 174 9.98 -1.16 7.08
N ILE A 175 9.24 -0.08 6.83
CA ILE A 175 8.95 0.39 5.47
C ILE A 175 10.23 0.78 4.72
N GLU A 176 11.10 1.56 5.37
CA GLU A 176 12.37 2.00 4.79
C GLU A 176 13.35 0.84 4.62
N LEU A 177 13.41 -0.06 5.59
CA LEU A 177 14.19 -1.29 5.55
C LEU A 177 13.83 -2.12 4.30
N THR A 178 12.55 -2.43 4.13
CA THR A 178 12.04 -3.18 2.97
C THR A 178 12.33 -2.45 1.66
N ARG A 179 12.19 -1.12 1.62
CA ARG A 179 12.55 -0.34 0.41
C ARG A 179 14.04 -0.44 0.06
N VAL A 180 14.94 -0.34 1.05
CA VAL A 180 16.39 -0.43 0.82
C VAL A 180 16.76 -1.86 0.37
N MET A 181 16.16 -2.88 0.98
CA MET A 181 16.33 -4.28 0.56
C MET A 181 15.88 -4.51 -0.89
N ALA A 182 14.70 -3.98 -1.26
CA ALA A 182 14.20 -4.05 -2.64
C ALA A 182 15.16 -3.36 -3.61
N GLN A 183 15.62 -2.14 -3.30
CA GLN A 183 16.60 -1.43 -4.10
C GLN A 183 17.89 -2.23 -4.28
N TYR A 184 18.46 -2.76 -3.20
CA TYR A 184 19.66 -3.59 -3.25
C TYR A 184 19.46 -4.81 -4.16
N SER A 185 18.36 -5.55 -4.02
CA SER A 185 18.09 -6.74 -4.85
C SER A 185 18.01 -6.42 -6.34
N VAL A 186 17.35 -5.32 -6.72
CA VAL A 186 17.23 -4.87 -8.11
C VAL A 186 18.60 -4.44 -8.62
N THR A 187 19.30 -3.58 -7.87
CA THR A 187 20.60 -3.05 -8.24
C THR A 187 21.65 -4.15 -8.40
N ARG A 188 21.68 -5.13 -7.48
CA ARG A 188 22.55 -6.31 -7.57
C ARG A 188 22.28 -7.12 -8.83
N SER A 189 21.02 -7.40 -9.15
CA SER A 189 20.67 -8.15 -10.37
C SER A 189 21.08 -7.42 -11.66
N GLN A 190 21.13 -6.08 -11.64
CA GLN A 190 21.62 -5.28 -12.77
C GLN A 190 23.16 -5.31 -12.88
N CYS A 191 23.87 -5.33 -11.74
CA CYS A 191 25.33 -5.48 -11.71
C CYS A 191 25.81 -6.81 -12.29
N GLU A 192 25.10 -7.90 -12.00
CA GLU A 192 25.43 -9.25 -12.51
C GLU A 192 25.42 -9.31 -14.06
N GLN A 193 24.70 -8.38 -14.71
CA GLN A 193 24.60 -8.28 -16.17
C GLN A 193 25.65 -7.35 -16.80
N SER A 194 26.39 -6.58 -16.00
CA SER A 194 27.36 -5.57 -16.46
C SER A 194 28.80 -6.08 -16.37
N THR A 195 29.74 -5.55 -17.16
CA THR A 195 31.12 -6.10 -17.30
C THR A 195 32.14 -5.62 -16.24
N GLU A 196 31.87 -4.52 -15.51
CA GLU A 196 32.74 -3.99 -14.43
C GLU A 196 32.30 -4.51 -13.04
N GLN A 197 32.47 -5.82 -12.80
CA GLN A 197 31.68 -6.57 -11.81
C GLN A 197 32.13 -6.46 -10.35
N GLU A 198 33.41 -6.68 -10.03
CA GLU A 198 33.78 -6.97 -8.63
C GLU A 198 33.83 -5.73 -7.73
N SER A 199 34.58 -4.68 -8.12
CA SER A 199 34.77 -3.49 -7.27
C SER A 199 33.45 -2.73 -6.99
N PHE A 200 32.54 -2.70 -7.95
CA PHE A 200 31.24 -2.07 -7.76
C PHE A 200 30.35 -2.90 -6.83
N GLN A 201 30.31 -4.22 -7.00
CA GLN A 201 29.50 -5.11 -6.16
C GLN A 201 29.93 -5.04 -4.69
N GLU A 202 31.24 -5.04 -4.42
CA GLU A 202 31.77 -4.86 -3.06
C GLU A 202 31.35 -3.51 -2.47
N THR A 203 31.43 -2.42 -3.26
CA THR A 203 31.00 -1.10 -2.83
C THR A 203 29.49 -1.07 -2.53
N LEU A 204 28.68 -1.71 -3.37
CA LEU A 204 27.23 -1.80 -3.20
C LEU A 204 26.86 -2.57 -1.93
N GLU A 205 27.49 -3.71 -1.69
CA GLU A 205 27.26 -4.54 -0.50
C GLU A 205 27.69 -3.80 0.78
N HIS A 206 28.87 -3.16 0.75
CA HIS A 206 29.34 -2.36 1.87
C HIS A 206 28.39 -1.19 2.22
N GLU A 207 28.00 -0.39 1.23
CA GLU A 207 27.08 0.74 1.44
C GLU A 207 25.67 0.29 1.82
N TYR A 208 25.23 -0.87 1.34
CA TYR A 208 23.99 -1.50 1.76
C TYR A 208 24.01 -1.83 3.26
N HIS A 209 25.01 -2.58 3.73
CA HIS A 209 25.16 -2.93 5.14
C HIS A 209 25.27 -1.69 6.03
N ARG A 210 26.03 -0.68 5.61
CA ARG A 210 26.15 0.58 6.33
C ARG A 210 24.83 1.34 6.43
N THR A 211 24.03 1.32 5.36
CA THR A 211 22.69 1.93 5.34
C THR A 211 21.75 1.20 6.29
N LEU A 212 21.76 -0.13 6.30
CA LEU A 212 20.96 -0.93 7.22
C LEU A 212 21.32 -0.67 8.69
N GLN A 213 22.61 -0.64 9.00
CA GLN A 213 23.09 -0.34 10.35
C GLN A 213 22.66 1.05 10.79
N SER A 214 22.85 2.07 9.95
CA SER A 214 22.44 3.45 10.26
C SER A 214 20.93 3.58 10.47
N LEU A 215 20.13 2.82 9.72
CA LEU A 215 18.67 2.76 9.92
C LEU A 215 18.31 2.11 11.27
N HIS A 216 19.02 1.05 11.64
CA HIS A 216 18.82 0.33 12.89
C HIS A 216 19.20 1.18 14.10
N ASP A 217 20.40 1.76 14.10
CA ASP A 217 20.90 2.62 15.19
C ASP A 217 19.97 3.81 15.43
N TRP A 218 19.52 4.47 14.35
CA TRP A 218 18.53 5.54 14.43
C TRP A 218 17.20 5.08 15.04
N TYR A 219 16.73 3.90 14.65
CA TYR A 219 15.49 3.33 15.17
C TYR A 219 15.61 2.99 16.66
N GLU A 220 16.71 2.37 17.09
CA GLU A 220 16.96 2.08 18.50
C GLU A 220 17.01 3.36 19.34
N ALA A 221 17.75 4.37 18.90
CA ALA A 221 17.80 5.67 19.58
C ALA A 221 16.42 6.34 19.65
N GLN A 222 15.61 6.21 18.60
CA GLN A 222 14.22 6.70 18.61
C GLN A 222 13.36 5.96 19.65
N GLN A 223 13.49 4.64 19.77
CA GLN A 223 12.76 3.86 20.76
C GLN A 223 13.17 4.21 22.18
N LEU A 224 14.49 4.30 22.44
CA LEU A 224 15.02 4.71 23.73
C LEU A 224 14.52 6.10 24.13
N TRP A 225 14.55 7.05 23.20
CA TRP A 225 14.02 8.40 23.44
C TRP A 225 12.52 8.39 23.76
N TYR A 226 11.72 7.60 23.04
CA TYR A 226 10.28 7.49 23.30
C TYR A 226 9.97 6.83 24.65
N GLN A 227 10.69 5.76 24.98
CA GLN A 227 10.56 5.06 26.27
C GLN A 227 10.94 5.98 27.42
N ALA A 228 12.09 6.65 27.34
CA ALA A 228 12.56 7.59 28.34
C ALA A 228 11.57 8.76 28.51
N ARG A 229 11.03 9.31 27.41
CA ARG A 229 10.01 10.36 27.48
C ARG A 229 8.72 9.90 28.19
N LYS A 230 8.35 8.63 28.05
CA LYS A 230 7.17 8.06 28.71
C LYS A 230 7.41 7.79 30.20
N SER A 231 8.62 7.39 30.59
CA SER A 231 9.00 7.14 31.98
C SER A 231 9.37 8.42 32.75
N ALA A 232 9.84 9.46 32.06
CA ALA A 232 10.22 10.77 32.61
C ALA A 232 9.02 11.63 33.08
N LEU A 233 7.94 10.99 33.55
CA LEU A 233 6.86 11.65 34.29
C LEU A 233 7.33 12.17 35.67
N SER A 234 8.60 11.93 36.04
CA SER A 234 9.26 12.42 37.26
C SER A 234 10.43 13.37 36.91
N ALA A 235 10.62 14.40 37.73
CA ALA A 235 11.48 15.55 37.43
C ALA A 235 13.00 15.28 37.45
N GLU A 236 13.45 14.10 37.89
CA GLU A 236 14.87 13.81 38.11
C GLU A 236 15.66 13.43 36.84
N LEU A 237 15.00 13.16 35.71
CA LEU A 237 15.65 12.60 34.52
C LEU A 237 16.01 13.60 33.41
N HIS A 238 15.98 14.92 33.66
CA HIS A 238 16.14 15.95 32.61
C HIS A 238 17.49 15.88 31.86
N HIS A 239 18.60 15.61 32.57
CA HIS A 239 19.93 15.56 31.96
C HIS A 239 20.08 14.37 30.99
N ASP A 240 19.60 13.20 31.38
CA ASP A 240 19.64 11.98 30.55
C ASP A 240 18.76 12.13 29.30
N MET A 241 17.65 12.88 29.41
CA MET A 241 16.76 13.18 28.28
C MET A 241 17.43 14.07 27.23
N ASP A 242 18.22 15.06 27.64
CA ASP A 242 18.95 15.93 26.71
C ASP A 242 20.04 15.16 25.96
N LEU A 243 20.78 14.27 26.66
CA LEU A 243 21.78 13.42 26.03
C LEU A 243 21.17 12.47 25.00
N LEU A 244 20.05 11.81 25.33
CA LEU A 244 19.31 10.97 24.39
C LEU A 244 18.80 11.75 23.18
N ARG A 245 18.34 12.98 23.38
CA ARG A 245 17.90 13.86 22.29
C ARG A 245 19.05 14.21 21.37
N VAL A 246 20.22 14.59 21.91
CA VAL A 246 21.42 14.89 21.11
C VAL A 246 21.83 13.67 20.30
N ARG A 247 21.89 12.49 20.93
CA ARG A 247 22.22 11.23 20.24
C ARG A 247 21.25 10.88 19.12
N TYR A 248 19.94 11.06 19.36
CA TYR A 248 18.92 10.89 18.33
C TYR A 248 19.14 11.83 17.13
N MET A 249 19.44 13.10 17.38
CA MET A 249 19.68 14.09 16.34
C MET A 249 20.94 13.78 15.52
N GLU A 250 22.02 13.37 16.19
CA GLU A 250 23.26 12.94 15.55
C GLU A 250 23.02 11.75 14.61
N LEU A 251 22.39 10.68 15.11
CA LEU A 251 22.09 9.50 14.31
C LEU A 251 21.12 9.79 13.16
N LYS A 252 20.18 10.71 13.36
CA LYS A 252 19.29 11.17 12.29
C LYS A 252 20.07 11.86 11.18
N GLN A 253 21.00 12.75 11.50
CA GLN A 253 21.84 13.42 10.52
C GLN A 253 22.72 12.40 9.77
N GLN A 254 23.37 11.49 10.49
CA GLN A 254 24.18 10.42 9.89
C GLN A 254 23.34 9.58 8.92
N LEU A 255 22.12 9.21 9.31
CA LEU A 255 21.20 8.48 8.44
C LEU A 255 20.82 9.27 7.18
N GLU A 256 20.61 10.58 7.29
CA GLU A 256 20.31 11.43 6.13
C GLU A 256 21.48 11.48 5.13
N GLU A 257 22.71 11.57 5.63
CA GLU A 257 23.92 11.50 4.82
C GLU A 257 24.09 10.13 4.15
N GLN A 258 23.91 9.03 4.90
CA GLN A 258 23.97 7.68 4.33
C GLN A 258 22.89 7.45 3.28
N ARG A 259 21.67 7.94 3.50
CA ARG A 259 20.60 7.90 2.50
C ARG A 259 20.94 8.69 1.24
N HIS A 260 21.69 9.79 1.36
CA HIS A 260 22.15 10.53 0.20
C HIS A 260 23.18 9.72 -0.60
N LYS A 261 24.18 9.15 0.08
CA LYS A 261 25.19 8.27 -0.54
C LYS A 261 24.56 7.06 -1.25
N TRP A 262 23.67 6.35 -0.56
CA TRP A 262 22.92 5.22 -1.13
C TRP A 262 22.16 5.61 -2.40
N ARG A 263 21.46 6.76 -2.39
CA ARG A 263 20.72 7.22 -3.57
C ARG A 263 21.63 7.52 -4.75
N LEU A 264 22.77 8.18 -4.52
CA LEU A 264 23.74 8.46 -5.58
C LEU A 264 24.31 7.17 -6.17
N LEU A 265 24.62 6.18 -5.32
CA LEU A 265 25.15 4.89 -5.75
C LEU A 265 24.16 4.12 -6.63
N VAL A 266 22.88 4.04 -6.21
CA VAL A 266 21.82 3.39 -6.98
C VAL A 266 21.57 4.12 -8.30
N GLN A 267 21.60 5.46 -8.32
CA GLN A 267 21.42 6.26 -9.53
C GLN A 267 22.56 6.09 -10.54
N ARG A 268 23.81 5.98 -10.06
CA ARG A 268 24.98 5.81 -10.91
C ARG A 268 24.84 4.60 -11.84
N LEU A 269 24.35 3.48 -11.33
CA LEU A 269 24.10 2.28 -12.13
C LEU A 269 22.93 2.42 -13.09
N GLN A 270 21.84 3.05 -12.66
CA GLN A 270 20.68 3.26 -13.53
C GLN A 270 21.07 4.03 -14.80
N LEU A 271 22.02 4.97 -14.68
CA LEU A 271 22.58 5.72 -15.81
C LEU A 271 23.55 4.91 -16.67
N GLN A 272 24.21 3.90 -16.11
CA GLN A 272 25.12 3.00 -16.86
C GLN A 272 24.38 1.89 -17.60
N SER A 273 23.15 1.58 -17.20
CA SER A 273 22.29 0.56 -17.83
C SER A 273 21.41 1.06 -18.99
N ILE A 274 21.53 2.34 -19.37
CA ILE A 274 20.85 2.97 -20.52
C ILE A 274 21.85 3.15 -21.65
#